data_AF-A0A528TG88-F1
#
_entry.id   AF-A0A528TG88-F1
#
_cell.length_a   1.000
_cell.length_b   1.000
_cell.length_c   1.000
_cell.angle_alpha   90.00
_cell.angle_beta   90.00
_cell.angle_gamma   90.00
#
_symmetry.space_group_name_H-M   'P 1'
#
loop_
_entity.id
_entity.type
_entity.pdbx_description
1 polymer ?
#
loop_
_entity_poly.entity_id
_entity_poly.type
_entity_poly.pdbx_seq_one_letter_code
_entity_poly.pdbx_strand_id
1 'polypeptide(L)'
;NHRTSADLVADVAAACPNGVDLFIDNTAGPIHDAAMLNLNTFGRVVIVGTVALADRFDQPDIGLRHLRKTLIARARIEGFLLDDHESEFATAKA
;
A
#
# COMPACT_ATOMS: atom_id res chain seq x y z
N ASN A 1 -5.57 13.07 -8.52
CA ASN A 1 -6.84 12.41 -8.10
C ASN A 1 -6.89 11.07 -8.80
N HIS A 2 -7.00 9.96 -8.07
CA HIS A 2 -6.90 8.62 -8.67
C HIS A 2 -7.97 8.29 -9.72
N ARG A 3 -9.13 8.97 -9.68
CA ARG A 3 -10.24 8.72 -10.63
C ARG A 3 -10.01 9.36 -12.00
N THR A 4 -9.14 10.35 -12.07
CA THR A 4 -8.90 11.15 -13.28
C THR A 4 -7.43 11.18 -13.67
N SER A 5 -6.59 10.43 -12.96
CA SER A 5 -5.16 10.38 -13.23
C SER A 5 -4.91 9.59 -14.50
N ALA A 6 -4.04 10.12 -15.36
CA ALA A 6 -3.54 9.41 -16.53
C ALA A 6 -2.34 8.50 -16.18
N ASP A 7 -1.62 8.82 -15.10
CA ASP A 7 -0.44 8.10 -14.63
C ASP A 7 -0.28 8.23 -13.11
N LEU A 8 -0.78 7.22 -12.39
CA LEU A 8 -0.67 7.17 -10.94
C LEU A 8 0.78 7.06 -10.45
N VAL A 9 1.67 6.44 -11.24
CA VAL A 9 3.08 6.27 -10.85
C VAL A 9 3.77 7.62 -10.84
N ALA A 10 3.54 8.43 -11.89
CA ALA A 10 4.06 9.80 -11.99
C ALA A 10 3.46 10.72 -10.92
N ASP A 11 2.14 10.59 -10.65
CA ASP A 11 1.48 11.36 -9.60
C ASP A 11 2.10 11.08 -8.21
N VAL A 12 2.39 9.81 -7.91
CA VAL A 12 3.07 9.43 -6.65
C VAL A 12 4.50 9.95 -6.62
N ALA A 13 5.26 9.85 -7.72
CA ALA A 13 6.62 10.38 -7.79
C ALA A 13 6.66 11.91 -7.57
N ALA A 14 5.68 12.63 -8.12
CA ALA A 14 5.56 14.08 -7.94
C ALA A 14 5.19 14.46 -6.50
N ALA A 15 4.33 13.68 -5.85
CA ALA A 15 3.96 13.88 -4.45
C ALA A 15 5.07 13.49 -3.47
N CYS A 16 5.85 12.47 -3.83
CA CYS A 16 6.94 11.91 -3.04
C CYS A 16 8.25 11.95 -3.85
N PRO A 17 8.84 13.15 -4.06
CA PRO A 17 10.02 13.31 -4.93
C PRO A 17 11.26 12.55 -4.43
N ASN A 18 11.30 12.21 -3.13
CA ASN A 18 12.35 11.41 -2.51
C ASN A 18 11.97 9.93 -2.37
N GLY A 19 10.90 9.48 -3.02
CA GLY A 19 10.34 8.13 -2.89
C GLY A 19 9.46 7.94 -1.66
N VAL A 20 8.90 6.73 -1.53
CA VAL A 20 7.94 6.36 -0.49
C VAL A 20 8.60 5.47 0.56
N ASP A 21 8.72 5.96 1.80
CA ASP A 21 9.25 5.18 2.92
C ASP A 21 8.18 4.35 3.64
N LEU A 22 6.94 4.84 3.66
CA LEU A 22 5.79 4.20 4.28
C LEU A 22 4.54 4.42 3.42
N PHE A 23 3.85 3.34 3.08
CA PHE A 23 2.55 3.36 2.45
C PHE A 23 1.53 2.61 3.32
N ILE A 24 0.48 3.31 3.76
CA ILE A 24 -0.65 2.71 4.48
C ILE A 24 -1.75 2.48 3.44
N ASP A 25 -1.92 1.22 3.06
CA ASP A 25 -2.82 0.84 1.98
C ASP A 25 -4.21 0.50 2.50
N ASN A 26 -5.18 1.36 2.17
CA ASN A 26 -6.61 1.12 2.38
C ASN A 26 -7.33 0.74 1.08
N THR A 27 -6.59 0.62 -0.03
CA THR A 27 -7.12 0.62 -1.39
C THR A 27 -6.92 -0.68 -2.14
N ALA A 28 -5.69 -1.19 -2.25
CA ALA A 28 -5.27 -2.19 -3.23
C ALA A 28 -5.30 -1.70 -4.70
N GLY A 29 -5.12 -2.63 -5.65
CA GLY A 29 -5.22 -2.34 -7.09
C GLY A 29 -4.20 -1.31 -7.62
N PRO A 30 -4.57 -0.47 -8.61
CA PRO A 30 -3.62 0.41 -9.29
C PRO A 30 -2.91 1.45 -8.41
N ILE A 31 -3.53 1.85 -7.30
CA ILE A 31 -2.90 2.77 -6.33
C ILE A 31 -1.77 2.06 -5.58
N HIS A 32 -2.00 0.81 -5.16
CA HIS A 32 -0.97 -0.03 -4.55
C HIS A 32 0.21 -0.21 -5.50
N ASP A 33 -0.06 -0.53 -6.77
CA ASP A 33 0.98 -0.70 -7.78
C ASP A 33 1.84 0.56 -7.95
N ALA A 34 1.22 1.74 -7.99
CA ALA A 34 1.93 3.01 -8.10
C ALA A 34 2.80 3.33 -6.87
N ALA A 35 2.29 3.08 -5.67
CA ALA A 35 3.05 3.25 -4.43
C ALA A 35 4.24 2.28 -4.37
N MET A 36 4.02 1.01 -4.73
CA MET A 36 5.05 -0.02 -4.78
C MET A 36 6.18 0.32 -5.74
N LEU A 37 5.88 0.88 -6.92
CA LEU A 37 6.91 1.27 -7.89
C LEU A 37 7.79 2.43 -7.38
N ASN A 38 7.23 3.32 -6.55
CA ASN A 38 7.93 4.46 -5.94
C ASN A 38 8.56 4.17 -4.56
N LEU A 39 8.50 2.92 -4.10
CA LEU A 39 8.99 2.55 -2.78
C LEU A 39 10.51 2.70 -2.66
N ASN A 40 10.94 3.28 -1.53
CA ASN A 40 12.33 3.44 -1.15
C ASN A 40 12.97 2.14 -0.65
N THR A 41 14.30 2.17 -0.56
CA THR A 41 15.06 1.14 0.15
C THR A 41 14.61 1.10 1.62
N PHE A 42 14.31 -0.10 2.13
CA PHE A 42 13.69 -0.37 3.43
C PHE A 42 12.30 0.23 3.62
N GLY A 43 11.61 0.57 2.52
CA GLY A 43 10.23 1.04 2.57
C GLY A 43 9.27 -0.01 3.14
N ARG A 44 8.18 0.47 3.73
CA ARG A 44 7.18 -0.36 4.41
C ARG A 44 5.80 -0.15 3.80
N VAL A 45 5.07 -1.24 3.65
CA VAL A 45 3.67 -1.22 3.24
C VAL A 45 2.84 -1.92 4.30
N VAL A 46 1.86 -1.19 4.83
CA VAL A 46 0.89 -1.71 5.81
C VAL A 46 -0.45 -1.83 5.10
N ILE A 47 -0.91 -3.06 4.87
CA ILE A 47 -2.17 -3.34 4.19
C ILE A 47 -3.27 -3.39 5.25
N VAL A 48 -4.13 -2.38 5.25
CA VAL A 48 -5.24 -2.22 6.20
C VAL A 48 -6.58 -2.56 5.52
N GLY A 49 -6.70 -2.34 4.21
CA GLY A 49 -7.93 -2.62 3.47
C GLY A 49 -7.75 -2.67 1.97
N THR A 50 -8.75 -3.23 1.29
CA THR A 50 -8.72 -3.52 -0.15
C THR A 50 -9.97 -2.96 -0.85
N VAL A 51 -10.38 -1.73 -0.54
CA VAL A 51 -11.68 -1.17 -0.98
C VAL A 51 -11.86 -1.14 -2.50
N ALA A 52 -10.78 -1.14 -3.29
CA ALA A 52 -10.86 -1.22 -4.75
C ALA A 52 -11.40 -2.57 -5.28
N LEU A 53 -11.49 -3.58 -4.41
CA LEU A 53 -12.01 -4.92 -4.68
C LEU A 53 -13.40 -5.12 -4.08
N ALA A 54 -14.05 -4.08 -3.58
CA ALA A 54 -15.28 -4.20 -2.79
C ALA A 54 -16.46 -4.86 -3.53
N ASP A 55 -16.47 -4.80 -4.86
CA ASP A 55 -17.44 -5.43 -5.74
C ASP A 55 -17.10 -6.90 -6.07
N ARG A 56 -15.94 -7.40 -5.66
CA ARG A 56 -15.41 -8.74 -6.01
C ARG A 56 -14.44 -9.30 -4.95
N PHE A 57 -14.84 -9.26 -3.68
CA PHE A 57 -13.99 -9.71 -2.56
C PHE A 57 -13.59 -11.19 -2.62
N ASP A 58 -14.34 -12.03 -3.34
CA ASP A 58 -14.06 -13.45 -3.55
C ASP A 58 -13.04 -13.71 -4.67
N GLN A 59 -12.65 -12.66 -5.40
CA GLN A 59 -11.68 -12.74 -6.49
C GLN A 59 -10.30 -12.28 -6.05
N PRO A 60 -9.23 -12.90 -6.58
CA PRO A 60 -7.87 -12.45 -6.30
C PRO A 60 -7.66 -11.02 -6.84
N ASP A 61 -6.88 -10.22 -6.11
CA ASP A 61 -6.36 -8.97 -6.65
C ASP A 61 -5.37 -9.28 -7.79
N ILE A 62 -5.68 -8.82 -9.01
CA ILE A 62 -4.86 -9.05 -10.18
C ILE A 62 -4.10 -7.77 -10.52
N GLY A 63 -2.79 -7.80 -10.30
CA GLY A 63 -1.90 -6.66 -10.53
C GLY A 63 -0.45 -7.08 -10.74
N LEU A 64 0.47 -6.13 -10.55
CA LEU A 64 1.89 -6.37 -10.70
C LEU A 64 2.42 -7.35 -9.63
N ARG A 65 3.28 -8.28 -10.05
CA ARG A 65 4.02 -9.14 -9.12
C ARG A 65 5.25 -8.41 -8.60
N HIS A 66 5.16 -7.89 -7.38
CA HIS A 66 6.20 -7.04 -6.79
C HIS A 66 7.45 -7.77 -6.28
N LEU A 67 7.59 -9.09 -6.46
CA LEU A 67 8.69 -9.89 -5.88
C LEU A 67 10.09 -9.27 -6.08
N ARG A 68 10.41 -8.84 -7.32
CA ARG A 68 11.71 -8.22 -7.61
C ARG A 68 11.86 -6.85 -6.96
N LYS A 69 10.80 -6.03 -6.97
CA LYS A 69 10.81 -4.71 -6.35
C LYS A 69 10.96 -4.83 -4.83
N THR A 70 10.19 -5.71 -4.19
CA THR A 70 10.31 -6.02 -2.76
C THR A 70 11.71 -6.49 -2.39
N LEU A 71 12.30 -7.39 -3.18
CA LEU A 71 13.66 -7.88 -2.98
C LEU A 71 14.70 -6.74 -3.06
N ILE A 72 14.70 -5.97 -4.15
CA ILE A 72 15.67 -4.89 -4.36
C ILE A 72 15.48 -3.78 -3.33
N ALA A 73 14.24 -3.43 -2.99
CA ALA A 73 13.94 -2.45 -1.98
C ALA A 73 14.25 -2.94 -0.56
N ARG A 74 14.41 -4.24 -0.31
CA ARG A 74 14.43 -4.81 1.06
C ARG A 74 13.20 -4.38 1.86
N ALA A 75 12.06 -4.33 1.18
CA ALA A 75 10.82 -3.81 1.72
C ALA A 75 10.11 -4.83 2.62
N ARG A 76 9.34 -4.33 3.59
CA ARG A 76 8.39 -5.12 4.37
C ARG A 76 6.98 -4.79 3.91
N ILE A 77 6.19 -5.83 3.64
CA ILE A 77 4.78 -5.72 3.30
C ILE A 77 4.03 -6.59 4.31
N GLU A 78 3.06 -6.01 5.00
CA GLU A 78 2.39 -6.68 6.11
C GLU A 78 0.93 -6.27 6.19
N GLY A 79 0.05 -7.26 6.41
CA GLY A 79 -1.36 -7.01 6.72
C GLY A 79 -1.53 -6.56 8.16
N PHE A 80 -2.49 -5.66 8.38
CA PHE A 80 -2.83 -5.15 9.70
C PHE A 80 -4.34 -5.23 9.90
N LEU A 81 -4.77 -6.03 10.87
CA LEU A 81 -6.14 -6.05 11.35
C LEU A 81 -6.20 -5.38 12.72
N LEU A 82 -7.12 -4.42 12.85
CA LEU A 82 -7.30 -3.69 14.11
C LEU A 82 -7.59 -4.62 15.28
N ASP A 83 -8.36 -5.68 15.03
CA ASP A 83 -8.81 -6.64 16.05
C ASP A 83 -7.65 -7.47 16.64
N ASP A 84 -6.53 -7.62 15.93
CA ASP A 84 -5.33 -8.29 16.46
C ASP A 84 -4.67 -7.50 17.61
N HIS A 85 -5.01 -6.23 17.75
CA HIS A 85 -4.42 -5.29 18.71
C HIS A 85 -5.42 -4.78 19.76
N GLU A 86 -6.52 -5.49 19.99
CA GLU A 86 -7.58 -5.06 20.92
C GLU A 86 -7.04 -4.71 22.32
N SER A 87 -6.09 -5.49 22.84
CA SER A 87 -5.49 -5.25 24.17
C SER A 87 -4.70 -3.94 24.28
N GLU A 88 -4.35 -3.33 23.15
CA GLU A 88 -3.57 -2.09 23.07
C GLU A 88 -4.46 -0.84 22.89
N PHE A 89 -5.78 -1.00 22.68
CA PHE A 89 -6.67 0.12 22.36
C PHE A 89 -6.72 1.19 23.44
N ALA A 90 -6.68 0.80 24.72
CA ALA A 90 -6.68 1.75 25.82
C ALA A 90 -5.42 2.62 25.81
N THR A 91 -4.26 2.02 25.52
CA THR A 91 -2.98 2.72 25.38
C THR A 91 -2.97 3.64 24.16
N ALA A 92 -3.50 3.18 23.02
CA ALA A 92 -3.52 3.97 21.78
C ALA A 92 -4.42 5.21 21.83
N LYS A 93 -5.42 5.23 22.73
CA LYS A 93 -6.34 6.38 22.92
C LYS A 93 -5.83 7.44 23.89
N ALA A 94 -4.82 7.12 24.69
CA ALA A 94 -4.25 8.01 25.71
C ALA A 94 -3.30 9.04 25.08
#